data_AF-A0A1N7TWI3-F1
#
_entry.id   AF-A0A1N7TWI3-F1
#
_cell.length_a   1.000
_cell.length_b   1.000
_cell.length_c   1.000
_cell.angle_alpha   90.00
_cell.angle_beta   90.00
_cell.angle_gamma   90.00
#
_symmetry.space_group_name_H-M   'P 1'
#
loop_
_entity.id
_entity.type
_entity.pdbx_description
1 polymer ?
#
loop_
_entity_poly.entity_id
_entity_poly.type
_entity_poly.pdbx_seq_one_letter_code
_entity_poly.pdbx_strand_id
1 'polypeptide(L)' 'MRENRTKLQMLMLVPLMLLVTGCTSTQASLPPVPAPAIPELPSEARQPPAPQWCSPTCSSGLTKERENWLLRMTEPE' A
#
# COMPACT_ATOMS: atom_id res chain seq x y z
N MET A 1 -35.37 -50.34 30.04
CA MET A 1 -34.10 -49.56 30.17
C MET A 1 -33.47 -49.16 28.84
N ARG A 2 -33.48 -50.00 27.79
CA ARG A 2 -32.82 -49.72 26.50
C ARG A 2 -33.38 -48.51 25.75
N GLU A 3 -34.71 -48.33 25.77
CA GLU A 3 -35.39 -47.25 25.04
C GLU A 3 -35.16 -45.86 25.65
N ASN A 4 -35.09 -45.76 26.98
CA ASN A 4 -34.80 -44.49 27.65
C ASN A 4 -33.35 -44.04 27.40
N ARG A 5 -32.42 -45.00 27.24
CA ARG A 5 -31.02 -44.73 26.89
C ARG A 5 -30.88 -44.20 25.46
N THR A 6 -31.61 -44.75 24.49
CA THR A 6 -31.63 -44.23 23.11
C THR A 6 -32.30 -42.87 23.01
N LYS A 7 -33.39 -42.62 23.75
CA LYS A 7 -34.04 -41.29 23.80
C LYS A 7 -33.10 -40.23 24.39
N LEU A 8 -32.38 -40.55 25.47
CA LEU A 8 -31.39 -39.66 26.07
C LEU A 8 -30.19 -39.40 25.15
N GLN A 9 -29.71 -40.44 24.44
CA GLN A 9 -28.65 -40.28 23.44
C GLN A 9 -29.08 -39.39 22.28
N MET A 10 -30.32 -39.53 21.78
CA MET A 10 -30.85 -38.63 20.76
C MET A 10 -30.95 -37.19 21.25
N LEU A 11 -31.41 -36.98 22.49
CA LEU A 11 -31.54 -35.64 23.08
C LEU A 11 -30.18 -34.92 23.18
N MET A 12 -29.10 -35.66 23.44
CA MET A 12 -27.73 -35.13 23.50
C MET A 12 -27.10 -34.90 22.13
N LEU A 13 -27.50 -35.65 21.10
CA LEU A 13 -26.97 -35.53 19.74
C LEU A 13 -27.58 -34.35 18.95
N VAL A 14 -28.84 -34.01 19.22
CA VAL A 14 -29.51 -32.86 18.58
C VAL A 14 -28.75 -31.54 18.71
N PRO A 15 -28.33 -31.07 19.91
CA PRO A 15 -27.58 -29.82 20.04
C PRO A 15 -26.21 -29.90 19.36
N LEU A 16 -25.57 -31.07 19.36
CA LEU A 16 -24.28 -31.28 18.68
C LEU A 16 -24.41 -31.09 17.16
N MET A 17 -25.49 -31.58 16.55
CA MET A 17 -25.75 -31.39 15.12
C MET A 17 -26.07 -29.93 14.77
N LEU A 18 -26.74 -29.20 15.66
CA LEU A 18 -27.02 -27.76 15.51
C LEU A 18 -25.76 -26.88 15.59
N LEU A 19 -24.75 -27.30 16.36
CA LEU A 19 -23.47 -26.59 16.46
C LEU A 19 -22.57 -26.78 15.21
N VAL A 20 -22.73 -27.88 14.48
CA VAL A 20 -21.87 -28.23 13.32
C VAL A 20 -22.25 -27.46 12.04
N THR A 21 -23.46 -26.92 11.93
CA THR A 21 -23.91 -26.20 10.72
C THR A 21 -23.50 -24.72 10.68
N GLY A 22 -22.89 -24.17 11.75
CA GLY A 22 -22.55 -22.75 11.85
C GLY A 22 -21.32 -22.26 11.07
N CYS A 23 -20.46 -23.17 10.58
CA CYS A 23 -19.17 -22.80 9.98
C CYS A 23 -19.07 -23.00 8.46
N THR A 24 -20.19 -22.93 7.74
CA THR A 24 -20.18 -22.89 6.26
C THR A 24 -20.45 -21.48 5.76
N SER A 25 -19.72 -20.49 6.29
CA SER A 25 -19.65 -19.19 5.63
C SER A 25 -18.85 -19.37 4.34
N THR A 26 -19.55 -19.55 3.23
CA THR A 26 -18.96 -19.29 1.92
C THR A 26 -18.56 -17.82 1.94
N GLN A 27 -17.25 -17.56 1.99
CA GLN A 27 -16.77 -16.20 1.79
C GLN A 27 -17.26 -15.77 0.42
N ALA A 28 -18.21 -14.83 0.39
CA ALA A 28 -18.61 -14.18 -0.82
C ALA A 28 -17.38 -13.47 -1.36
N SER A 29 -16.74 -14.07 -2.38
CA SER A 29 -15.65 -13.45 -3.09
C SER A 29 -16.23 -12.19 -3.73
N LEU A 30 -15.86 -11.03 -3.18
CA LEU A 30 -16.18 -9.76 -3.81
C LEU A 30 -15.48 -9.74 -5.17
N PRO A 31 -16.14 -9.23 -6.22
CA PRO A 31 -15.49 -9.08 -7.51
C PRO A 31 -14.25 -8.20 -7.35
N PRO A 32 -13.18 -8.43 -8.14
CA PRO A 32 -12.00 -7.59 -8.12
C PRO A 32 -12.39 -6.12 -8.33
N VAL A 33 -11.94 -5.24 -7.43
CA VAL A 33 -12.14 -3.80 -7.60
C VAL A 33 -11.09 -3.29 -8.60
N PRO A 34 -11.48 -2.59 -9.67
CA PRO A 34 -10.54 -1.96 -10.58
C PRO A 34 -9.59 -1.03 -9.84
N ALA A 35 -8.33 -0.96 -10.29
CA ALA A 35 -7.38 0.02 -9.76
C ALA A 35 -7.94 1.45 -9.97
N PRO A 36 -7.74 2.36 -9.01
CA PRO A 36 -8.16 3.74 -9.17
C PRO A 36 -7.40 4.38 -10.33
N ALA A 37 -8.11 5.12 -11.18
CA ALA A 37 -7.49 5.95 -12.19
C ALA A 37 -6.74 7.10 -11.51
N ILE A 38 -5.43 7.23 -11.78
CA ILE A 38 -4.61 8.36 -11.33
C ILE A 38 -4.41 9.26 -12.54
N PRO A 39 -5.11 10.41 -12.63
CA PRO A 39 -4.90 11.35 -13.73
C PRO A 39 -3.52 11.99 -13.64
N GLU A 40 -2.98 12.42 -14.78
CA GLU A 40 -1.78 13.23 -14.79
C GLU A 40 -2.02 14.59 -14.10
N LEU A 41 -0.96 15.19 -13.54
CA LEU A 41 -1.06 16.53 -12.99
C LEU A 41 -1.42 17.55 -14.10
N PRO A 42 -2.33 18.49 -13.82
CA PRO A 42 -2.61 19.60 -14.73
C PRO A 42 -1.35 20.44 -14.93
N SER A 43 -1.25 21.14 -16.07
CA SER A 43 -0.08 21.95 -16.45
C SER A 43 0.32 22.96 -15.36
N GLU A 44 -0.67 23.56 -14.71
CA GLU A 44 -0.50 24.58 -13.67
C GLU A 44 0.09 24.00 -12.38
N ALA A 45 -0.07 22.69 -12.14
CA ALA A 45 0.46 22.01 -10.97
C ALA A 45 1.83 21.35 -11.23
N ARG A 46 2.31 21.36 -12.48
CA ARG A 46 3.63 20.83 -12.82
C ARG A 46 4.70 21.85 -12.46
N GLN A 47 5.79 21.37 -11.87
CA GLN A 47 6.99 22.19 -11.71
C GLN A 47 7.65 22.38 -13.08
N PRO A 48 8.26 23.55 -13.34
CA PRO A 48 9.03 23.75 -14.55
C PRO A 48 10.21 22.76 -14.60
N PRO A 49 10.72 22.43 -15.79
CA PRO A 49 11.92 21.62 -15.93
C PRO A 49 13.08 22.20 -15.10
N ALA A 50 13.84 21.31 -14.47
CA ALA A 50 15.03 21.73 -13.73
C ALA A 50 16.01 22.45 -14.68
N PRO A 51 16.61 23.57 -14.26
CA PRO A 51 17.59 24.28 -15.08
C PRO A 51 18.86 23.44 -15.28
N GLN A 52 19.62 23.69 -16.34
CA GLN A 52 20.79 22.86 -16.68
C GLN A 52 21.87 22.82 -15.60
N TRP A 53 22.04 23.90 -14.83
CA TRP A 53 22.96 23.92 -13.69
C TRP A 53 22.54 22.95 -12.58
N CYS A 54 21.29 22.48 -12.54
CA CYS A 54 20.80 21.51 -11.57
C CYS A 54 21.12 20.03 -11.92
N SER A 55 21.99 19.76 -12.88
CA SER A 55 22.37 18.39 -13.27
C SER A 55 23.71 17.98 -12.66
N PRO A 56 23.87 16.75 -12.13
CA PRO A 56 22.86 15.70 -11.97
C PRO A 56 21.88 15.94 -10.81
N THR A 57 22.25 16.80 -9.85
CA THR A 57 21.36 17.32 -8.81
C THR A 57 21.63 18.81 -8.61
N CYS A 58 20.62 19.56 -8.14
CA CYS A 58 20.80 20.99 -7.85
C CYS A 58 21.93 21.25 -6.85
N SER A 59 22.06 20.41 -5.82
CA SER A 59 23.15 20.54 -4.85
C SER A 59 24.52 20.29 -5.48
N SER A 60 24.64 19.31 -6.39
CA SER A 60 25.89 19.05 -7.11
C SER A 60 26.30 20.25 -7.97
N GLY A 61 25.34 20.82 -8.71
CA GLY A 61 25.55 22.02 -9.51
C GLY A 61 26.00 23.23 -8.69
N LEU A 62 25.29 23.51 -7.59
CA LEU A 62 25.63 24.63 -6.70
C LEU A 62 26.99 24.46 -6.04
N THR A 63 27.36 23.24 -5.65
CA THR A 63 28.70 22.95 -5.11
C THR A 63 29.78 23.27 -6.15
N LYS A 64 29.60 22.82 -7.40
CA LYS A 64 30.55 23.11 -8.48
C LYS A 64 30.68 24.61 -8.75
N GLU A 65 29.56 25.33 -8.79
CA GLU A 65 29.58 26.80 -8.93
C GLU A 65 30.34 27.46 -7.78
N ARG A 66 30.05 27.07 -6.53
CA ARG A 66 30.77 27.58 -5.35
C ARG A 66 32.27 27.35 -5.45
N GLU A 67 32.71 26.17 -5.85
CA GLU A 67 34.13 25.85 -6.02
C GLU A 67 34.78 26.70 -7.11
N ASN A 68 34.10 26.88 -8.26
CA ASN A 68 34.59 27.75 -9.33
C ASN A 68 34.76 29.20 -8.86
N TRP A 69 33.81 29.73 -8.09
CA TRP A 69 33.90 31.08 -7.53
C TRP A 69 35.05 31.21 -6.54
N LEU A 70 35.22 30.23 -5.66
CA LEU A 70 36.34 30.21 -4.71
C LEU A 70 37.68 30.27 -5.45
N LEU A 71 37.87 29.43 -6.47
CA LEU A 71 39.09 29.44 -7.28
C LEU A 71 39.38 30.82 -7.87
N ARG A 72 38.39 31.42 -8.55
CA ARG A 72 38.52 32.76 -9.16
C ARG A 72 38.86 33.86 -8.17
N MET A 73 38.31 33.80 -6.95
CA MET A 73 38.59 34.79 -5.90
C MET A 73 39.98 34.60 -5.26
N THR A 74 40.62 33.44 -5.48
CA THR A 74 41.93 33.11 -4.92
C THR A 74 43.06 33.12 -5.95
N GLU A 75 42.78 33.46 -7.21
CA GLU A 75 43.83 33.67 -8.20
C GLU A 75 44.62 34.96 -7.87
N PRO A 76 45.97 34.91 -7.87
CA PRO A 76 46.79 36.11 -7.73
C PRO A 76 46.63 37.02 -8.96
N GLU A 77 46.70 38.34 -8.74
CA GLU A 77 46.64 39.37 -9.80
C GLU A 77 47.79 39.26 -10.81
#